data_AF-A0A6V8PB42-F1
#
_entry.id   AF-A0A6V8PB42-F1
#
_cell.length_a   1.000
_cell.length_b   1.000
_cell.length_c   1.000
_cell.angle_alpha   90.00
_cell.angle_beta   90.00
_cell.angle_gamma   90.00
#
_symmetry.space_group_name_H-M   'P 1'
#
loop_
_entity.id
_entity.type
_entity.pdbx_description
1 polymer ?
#
loop_
_entity_poly.entity_id
_entity_poly.type
_entity_poly.pdbx_seq_one_letter_code
_entity_poly.pdbx_strand_id
1 'polypeptide(L)' 'TVMVRGDVGAVKAATDAGAAAAKRGGELVSVHVIPRPNSDVEMILPRPAE' A
#
# COMPACT_ATOMS: atom_id res chain seq x y z
N THR A 1 -8.70 -0.40 4.15
CA THR A 1 -7.31 -0.21 3.71
C THR A 1 -7.01 -1.12 2.54
N VAL A 2 -6.45 -0.58 1.46
CA VAL A 2 -6.01 -1.38 0.30
C VAL A 2 -4.51 -1.61 0.43
N MET A 3 -4.03 -2.79 0.07
CA MET A 3 -2.61 -3.14 0.12
C MET A 3 -2.15 -3.63 -1.26
N VAL A 4 -0.93 -3.26 -1.64
CA VAL A 4 -0.33 -3.63 -2.94
C VAL A 4 1.07 -4.15 -2.68
N ARG A 5 1.49 -5.20 -3.41
CA ARG A 5 2.84 -5.78 -3.31
C ARG A 5 3.55 -5.70 -4.66
N GLY A 6 4.86 -5.55 -4.63
CA GLY A 6 5.71 -5.48 -5.82
C GLY A 6 7.05 -4.81 -5.51
N ASP A 7 7.79 -4.46 -6.56
CA ASP A 7 9.04 -3.71 -6.40
C ASP A 7 8.79 -2.34 -5.78
N VAL A 8 9.72 -1.87 -4.95
CA VAL A 8 9.58 -0.63 -4.18
C VAL A 8 9.23 0.58 -5.05
N GLY A 9 9.81 0.67 -6.26
CA GLY A 9 9.51 1.73 -7.21
C GLY A 9 8.07 1.67 -7.73
N ALA A 10 7.59 0.48 -8.07
CA ALA A 10 6.23 0.27 -8.55
C ALA A 10 5.20 0.53 -7.42
N VAL A 11 5.46 0.02 -6.22
CA VAL A 11 4.59 0.24 -5.05
C VAL A 11 4.54 1.72 -4.71
N LYS A 12 5.68 2.43 -4.68
CA LYS A 12 5.70 3.86 -4.42
C LYS A 12 4.86 4.66 -5.42
N ALA A 13 5.04 4.40 -6.72
CA ALA A 13 4.25 5.05 -7.77
C ALA A 13 2.74 4.78 -7.62
N ALA A 14 2.36 3.52 -7.35
CA ALA A 14 0.97 3.14 -7.15
C ALA A 14 0.36 3.84 -5.92
N THR A 15 1.10 3.90 -4.81
CA THR A 15 0.61 4.53 -3.58
C THR A 15 0.53 6.05 -3.70
N ASP A 16 1.47 6.70 -4.39
CA ASP A 16 1.43 8.14 -4.65
C ASP A 16 0.25 8.52 -5.55
N ALA A 17 -0.01 7.75 -6.60
CA ALA A 17 -1.18 7.94 -7.47
C ALA A 17 -2.50 7.73 -6.71
N GLY A 18 -2.57 6.66 -5.89
CA GLY A 18 -3.71 6.35 -5.04
C GLY A 18 -3.97 7.43 -3.99
N ALA A 19 -2.92 7.94 -3.35
CA ALA A 19 -3.00 9.03 -2.38
C ALA A 19 -3.60 10.31 -3.00
N ALA A 20 -3.13 10.68 -4.19
CA ALA A 20 -3.64 11.83 -4.92
C ALA A 20 -5.10 11.65 -5.32
N ALA A 21 -5.51 10.44 -5.72
CA ALA A 21 -6.91 10.13 -6.03
C ALA A 21 -7.79 10.16 -4.78
N ALA A 22 -7.33 9.56 -3.68
CA ALA A 22 -8.06 9.49 -2.42
C ALA A 22 -8.28 10.89 -1.82
N LYS A 23 -7.27 11.79 -1.87
CA LYS A 23 -7.41 13.19 -1.44
C LYS A 23 -8.47 13.97 -2.22
N ARG A 24 -8.71 13.61 -3.49
CA ARG A 24 -9.75 14.24 -4.32
C ARG A 24 -11.13 13.62 -4.08
N GLY A 25 -11.19 12.32 -3.83
CA GLY A 25 -12.43 11.56 -3.65
C GLY A 25 -12.97 11.53 -2.22
N GLY A 26 -12.24 12.06 -1.23
CA GLY A 26 -12.63 12.06 0.17
C GLY A 26 -11.46 12.30 1.11
N GLU A 27 -11.52 11.71 2.30
CA GLU A 27 -10.49 11.86 3.32
C GLU A 27 -9.41 10.77 3.20
N LEU A 28 -8.16 11.20 3.06
CA LEU A 28 -6.99 10.32 3.12
C LEU A 28 -6.43 10.32 4.55
N VAL A 29 -6.58 9.18 5.24
CA VAL A 29 -6.07 9.04 6.62
C VAL A 29 -4.57 8.74 6.64
N SER A 30 -4.11 7.75 5.86
CA SER A 30 -2.69 7.37 5.85
C SER A 30 -2.26 6.69 4.56
N VAL A 31 -0.98 6.85 4.24
CA VAL A 31 -0.28 6.22 3.11
C VAL A 31 1.10 5.82 3.59
N HIS A 32 1.48 4.56 3.36
CA HIS A 32 2.77 4.05 3.80
C HIS A 32 3.28 2.97 2.85
N VAL A 33 4.59 2.98 2.61
CA VAL A 33 5.30 1.98 1.82
C VAL A 33 6.32 1.31 2.73
N ILE A 34 6.27 -0.02 2.80
CA ILE A 34 7.21 -0.85 3.56
C ILE A 34 8.05 -1.62 2.55
N PRO A 35 9.30 -1.20 2.26
CA PRO A 35 10.12 -1.84 1.25
C PRO A 35 10.49 -3.31 1.56
N ARG A 36 10.62 -3.64 2.85
CA ARG A 36 11.03 -4.96 3.31
C ARG A 36 10.37 -5.27 4.66
N PRO A 37 9.11 -5.75 4.67
CA PRO A 37 8.47 -6.16 5.91
C PRO A 37 9.24 -7.32 6.54
N ASN A 38 9.25 -7.38 7.88
CA ASN A 38 9.75 -8.54 8.59
C ASN A 38 8.81 -9.74 8.35
N SER A 39 9.34 -10.97 8.32
CA SER A 39 8.58 -12.20 8.11
C SER A 39 7.41 -12.36 9.08
N ASP A 40 7.56 -11.90 10.33
CA ASP A 40 6.49 -11.96 11.33
C ASP A 40 5.31 -11.06 10.96
N VAL A 41 5.57 -9.95 10.25
CA VAL A 41 4.53 -9.04 9.75
C VAL A 41 3.80 -9.69 8.58
N GLU A 42 4.47 -10.49 7.76
CA GLU A 42 3.81 -11.17 6.64
C GLU A 42 2.71 -12.14 7.09
N MET A 43 2.82 -12.71 8.30
CA MET A 43 1.81 -13.62 8.87
C MET A 43 0.47 -12.94 9.14
N ILE A 44 0.48 -11.63 9.40
CA ILE A 44 -0.73 -10.84 9.72
C ILE A 44 -1.25 -10.05 8.52
N LEU A 45 -0.50 -9.98 7.42
CA LEU A 45 -0.94 -9.28 6.23
C LEU A 45 -1.97 -10.10 5.45
N PRO A 46 -3.05 -9.48 4.96
CA PRO A 46 -4.03 -10.17 4.12
C PRO A 46 -3.36 -10.71 2.85
N ARG A 47 -3.73 -11.94 2.49
CA ARG A 47 -3.36 -12.54 1.20
C ARG A 47 -4.11 -11.82 0.09
N PRO A 48 -3.52 -11.65 -1.10
CA PRO A 48 -4.23 -11.06 -2.23
C PRO A 48 -5.54 -11.82 -2.46
N ALA A 49 -6.65 -11.09 -2.63
CA ALA A 49 -7.86 -11.67 -3.20
C ALA A 49 -7.55 -12.04 -4.65
N GLU A 50 -7.82 -13.28 -5.04
CA GLU A 50 -7.71 -13.76 -6.42
C GLU A 50 -8.68 -13.02 -7.35
#